data_AF-A0A7X3ZNP6-F1
#
_entry.id   AF-A0A7X3ZNP6-F1
#
_cell.length_a   1.000
_cell.length_b   1.000
_cell.length_c   1.000
_cell.angle_alpha   90.00
_cell.angle_beta   90.00
_cell.angle_gamma   90.00
#
_symmetry.space_group_name_H-M   'P 1'
#
loop_
_entity.id
_entity.type
_entity.pdbx_description
1 polymer ?
#
loop_
_entity_poly.entity_id
_entity_poly.type
_entity_poly.pdbx_seq_one_letter_code
_entity_poly.pdbx_strand_id
1 'polypeptide(L)'
;MTKLIITTSLILSLAIGLQAAPVEKLKVSIDNKLITFASAPIFKDSTWLVPLEDLCQQLELKVEYPENGEIAVICGSGESELCVPLQFGTEAFNIDNVTYAKLESIATPFGFEIYRASESHIEIIRSEQLAPQFTLPDLDDTPKHLQDFRGKKTLLYIWGSW
;
A
#
# COMPACT_ATOMS: atom_id res chain seq x y z
N MET A 1 17.91 79.27 -2.09
CA MET A 1 16.98 78.24 -2.57
C MET A 1 17.80 77.04 -3.02
N THR A 2 18.00 76.08 -2.11
CA THR A 2 18.93 74.96 -2.30
C THR A 2 18.09 73.70 -2.54
N LYS A 3 18.14 73.13 -3.75
CA LYS A 3 17.42 71.90 -4.10
C LYS A 3 18.26 70.68 -3.70
N LEU A 4 17.70 69.86 -2.82
CA LEU A 4 18.23 68.57 -2.37
C LEU A 4 17.76 67.49 -3.35
N ILE A 5 18.69 66.77 -3.99
CA ILE A 5 18.39 65.63 -4.87
C ILE A 5 18.62 64.36 -4.04
N ILE A 6 17.53 63.67 -3.69
CA ILE A 6 17.59 62.38 -2.99
C ILE A 6 17.59 61.28 -4.05
N THR A 7 18.70 60.56 -4.15
CA THR A 7 18.87 59.40 -5.04
C THR A 7 18.47 58.15 -4.27
N THR A 8 17.31 57.57 -4.59
CA THR A 8 16.83 56.31 -4.01
C THR A 8 17.41 55.13 -4.78
N SER A 9 18.33 54.40 -4.15
CA SER A 9 18.83 53.11 -4.66
C SER A 9 17.80 52.01 -4.43
N LEU A 10 17.31 51.43 -5.52
CA LEU A 10 16.40 50.28 -5.53
C LEU A 10 17.22 48.99 -5.33
N ILE A 11 17.12 48.38 -4.15
CA ILE A 11 17.74 47.07 -3.87
C ILE A 11 16.78 45.98 -4.35
N LEU A 12 17.16 45.29 -5.42
CA LEU A 12 16.40 44.16 -5.97
C LEU A 12 16.86 42.86 -5.29
N SER A 13 16.14 42.44 -4.25
CA SER A 13 16.37 41.15 -3.59
C SER A 13 15.73 40.02 -4.41
N LEU A 14 16.55 39.20 -5.06
CA LEU A 14 16.12 37.90 -5.60
C LEU A 14 15.84 36.94 -4.43
N ALA A 15 14.57 36.72 -4.12
CA ALA A 15 14.16 35.58 -3.32
C ALA A 15 14.13 34.34 -4.23
N ILE A 16 15.19 33.53 -4.19
CA ILE A 16 15.16 32.17 -4.75
C ILE A 16 14.30 31.35 -3.78
N GLY A 17 13.01 31.24 -4.08
CA GLY A 17 12.12 30.34 -3.37
C GLY A 17 12.53 28.90 -3.64
N LEU A 18 13.18 28.25 -2.66
CA LEU A 18 13.17 26.79 -2.57
C LEU A 18 11.72 26.37 -2.31
N GLN A 19 10.95 26.12 -3.37
CA GLN A 19 9.74 25.32 -3.24
C GLN A 19 10.20 23.90 -2.95
N ALA A 20 9.96 23.42 -1.73
CA ALA A 20 10.08 22.01 -1.40
C ALA A 20 9.26 21.22 -2.42
N ALA A 21 9.88 20.21 -3.05
CA ALA A 21 9.15 19.31 -3.93
C ALA A 21 7.95 18.74 -3.15
N PRO A 22 6.77 18.63 -3.77
CA PRO A 22 5.60 18.08 -3.09
C PRO A 22 5.94 16.66 -2.62
N VAL A 23 5.87 16.43 -1.31
CA VAL A 23 6.06 15.10 -0.71
C VAL A 23 5.02 14.18 -1.35
N GLU A 24 5.49 13.18 -2.09
CA GLU A 24 4.60 12.24 -2.74
C GLU A 24 3.81 11.51 -1.65
N LYS A 25 2.49 11.72 -1.62
CA LYS A 25 1.64 11.06 -0.61
C LYS A 25 1.69 9.55 -0.85
N LEU A 26 1.91 8.81 0.22
CA LEU A 26 1.84 7.34 0.22
C LEU A 26 0.53 6.88 -0.43
N LYS A 27 0.66 6.04 -1.46
CA LYS A 27 -0.46 5.34 -2.08
C LYS A 27 -0.46 3.91 -1.60
N VAL A 28 -1.63 3.42 -1.20
CA VAL A 28 -1.80 2.03 -0.80
C VAL A 28 -2.89 1.40 -1.66
N SER A 29 -2.60 0.23 -2.23
CA SER A 29 -3.53 -0.55 -3.02
C SER A 29 -3.63 -1.99 -2.54
N ILE A 30 -4.84 -2.53 -2.67
CA ILE A 30 -5.11 -3.97 -2.56
C ILE A 30 -5.72 -4.38 -3.90
N ASP A 31 -5.15 -5.36 -4.57
CA ASP A 31 -5.65 -5.86 -5.86
C ASP A 31 -5.84 -4.73 -6.91
N ASN A 32 -4.84 -3.85 -7.03
CA ASN A 32 -4.88 -2.63 -7.88
C ASN A 32 -5.98 -1.61 -7.54
N LYS A 33 -6.74 -1.81 -6.46
CA LYS A 33 -7.71 -0.83 -5.96
C LYS A 33 -7.06 0.01 -4.87
N LEU A 34 -7.02 1.33 -5.08
CA LEU A 34 -6.55 2.27 -4.06
C LEU A 34 -7.47 2.22 -2.83
N ILE A 35 -6.86 2.15 -1.65
CA ILE A 35 -7.54 2.20 -0.37
C ILE A 35 -7.14 3.46 0.40
N THR A 36 -8.01 3.86 1.33
CA THR A 36 -7.76 5.00 2.23
C THR A 36 -7.85 4.52 3.66
N PHE A 37 -6.87 4.92 4.46
CA PHE A 37 -6.88 4.70 5.89
C PHE A 37 -7.48 5.91 6.62
N ALA A 38 -8.12 5.67 7.75
CA ALA A 38 -8.49 6.73 8.67
C ALA A 38 -7.24 7.37 9.29
N SER A 39 -6.23 6.54 9.58
CA SER A 39 -4.92 6.97 10.08
C SER A 39 -3.81 6.60 9.09
N ALA A 40 -2.86 7.50 8.83
CA ALA A 40 -1.82 7.20 7.83
C ALA A 40 -0.89 6.07 8.30
N PRO A 41 -0.50 5.12 7.42
CA PRO A 41 0.60 4.20 7.70
C PRO A 41 1.90 4.95 8.02
N ILE A 42 2.72 4.33 8.87
CA ILE A 42 3.96 4.89 9.38
C ILE A 42 5.12 4.03 8.90
N PHE A 43 6.12 4.64 8.27
CA PHE A 43 7.38 3.95 7.97
C PHE A 43 8.37 4.19 9.12
N LYS A 44 8.76 3.12 9.83
CA LYS A 44 9.66 3.20 10.98
C LYS A 44 10.57 1.98 11.03
N ASP A 45 11.85 2.20 11.30
CA ASP A 45 12.85 1.12 11.44
C ASP A 45 12.86 0.15 10.24
N SER A 46 12.78 0.73 9.03
CA SER A 46 12.68 -0.01 7.75
C SER A 46 11.47 -0.94 7.62
N THR A 47 10.44 -0.74 8.44
CA THR A 47 9.22 -1.54 8.45
C THR A 47 8.01 -0.63 8.27
N TRP A 48 7.02 -1.09 7.51
CA TRP A 48 5.73 -0.42 7.44
C TRP A 48 4.84 -0.85 8.59
N LEU A 49 4.44 0.13 9.40
CA LEU A 49 3.40 -0.01 10.40
C LEU A 49 2.09 0.51 9.79
N VAL A 50 1.11 -0.36 9.69
CA VAL A 50 -0.20 -0.06 9.10
C VAL A 50 -1.28 -0.09 10.20
N PRO A 51 -2.31 0.77 10.14
CA PRO A 51 -3.41 0.68 11.09
C PRO A 51 -4.09 -0.68 10.96
N LEU A 52 -4.07 -1.44 12.05
CA LEU A 52 -4.42 -2.85 12.07
C LEU A 52 -5.88 -3.06 11.67
N GLU A 53 -6.79 -2.33 12.30
CA GLU A 53 -8.22 -2.45 12.05
C GLU A 53 -8.58 -2.08 10.62
N ASP A 54 -8.08 -0.96 10.13
CA ASP A 54 -8.36 -0.48 8.77
C ASP A 54 -7.87 -1.50 7.73
N LEU A 55 -6.62 -1.98 7.84
CA LEU A 55 -6.09 -2.92 6.86
C LEU A 55 -6.83 -4.26 6.91
N CYS A 56 -7.03 -4.81 8.11
CA CYS A 56 -7.76 -6.06 8.29
C CYS A 56 -9.18 -5.97 7.72
N GLN A 57 -9.87 -4.84 7.92
CA GLN A 57 -11.19 -4.62 7.33
C GLN A 57 -11.15 -4.65 5.79
N GLN A 58 -10.15 -4.03 5.15
CA GLN A 58 -10.02 -4.08 3.68
C GLN A 58 -9.64 -5.47 3.15
N LEU A 59 -8.94 -6.27 3.96
CA LEU A 59 -8.55 -7.65 3.65
C LEU A 59 -9.60 -8.69 4.09
N GLU A 60 -10.76 -8.24 4.58
CA GLU A 60 -11.86 -9.11 5.05
C GLU A 60 -11.44 -10.04 6.23
N LEU A 61 -10.49 -9.57 7.04
CA LEU A 61 -10.03 -10.23 8.27
C LEU A 61 -10.72 -9.64 9.50
N LYS A 62 -10.90 -10.47 10.53
CA LYS A 62 -11.42 -10.04 11.84
C LYS A 62 -10.26 -9.79 12.81
N VAL A 63 -10.38 -8.75 13.63
CA VAL A 63 -9.45 -8.50 14.74
C VAL A 63 -10.18 -8.69 16.07
N GLU A 64 -9.56 -9.43 16.98
CA GLU A 64 -10.02 -9.64 18.35
C GLU A 64 -8.96 -9.24 19.36
N TYR A 65 -9.41 -8.79 20.53
CA TYR A 65 -8.55 -8.37 21.63
C TYR A 65 -8.92 -9.18 22.87
N PRO A 66 -8.14 -10.21 23.23
CA PRO A 66 -8.37 -10.99 24.44
C PRO A 66 -8.25 -10.14 25.71
N GLU A 67 -8.88 -10.59 26.80
CA GLU A 67 -9.04 -9.82 28.05
C GLU A 67 -7.71 -9.40 28.70
N ASN A 68 -6.59 -10.07 28.42
CA ASN A 68 -5.28 -9.69 28.93
C ASN A 68 -4.69 -8.45 28.24
N GLY A 69 -5.17 -8.06 27.06
CA GLY A 69 -4.73 -6.86 26.32
C GLY A 69 -3.26 -6.90 25.83
N GLU A 70 -2.57 -8.03 25.99
CA GLU A 70 -1.16 -8.19 25.61
C GLU A 70 -0.98 -8.57 24.14
N ILE A 71 -2.06 -9.06 23.51
CA ILE A 71 -2.07 -9.49 22.12
C ILE A 71 -3.30 -8.94 21.38
N ALA A 72 -3.15 -8.77 20.08
CA ALA A 72 -4.27 -8.74 19.14
C ALA A 72 -4.32 -10.10 18.43
N VAL A 73 -5.49 -10.57 18.02
CA VAL A 73 -5.63 -11.80 17.24
C VAL A 73 -6.32 -11.46 15.94
N ILE A 74 -5.67 -11.77 14.82
CA ILE A 74 -6.26 -11.63 13.48
C ILE A 74 -6.81 -12.98 13.07
N CYS A 75 -8.05 -13.06 12.62
CA CYS A 75 -8.65 -14.29 12.12
C CYS A 75 -9.14 -14.12 10.68
N GLY A 76 -8.87 -15.12 9.85
CA GLY A 76 -9.35 -15.19 8.47
C GLY A 76 -10.83 -15.56 8.39
N SER A 77 -11.48 -15.14 7.31
CA SER A 77 -12.86 -15.49 6.99
C SER A 77 -12.87 -16.66 5.98
N GLY A 78 -12.85 -17.90 6.46
CA GLY A 78 -12.79 -19.09 5.57
C GLY A 78 -12.93 -20.44 6.29
N GLU A 79 -12.93 -21.55 5.53
CA GLU A 79 -13.13 -22.92 6.06
C GLU A 79 -12.02 -23.41 6.99
N SER A 80 -10.82 -22.84 6.88
CA SER A 80 -9.79 -22.91 7.90
C SER A 80 -9.76 -21.58 8.66
N GLU A 81 -10.26 -21.57 9.88
CA GLU A 81 -10.19 -20.43 10.80
C GLU A 81 -8.73 -20.23 11.27
N LEU A 82 -7.85 -19.81 10.36
CA LEU A 82 -6.51 -19.40 10.74
C LEU A 82 -6.64 -18.14 11.59
N CYS A 83 -6.23 -18.24 12.84
CA CYS A 83 -6.09 -17.12 13.75
C CYS A 83 -4.62 -16.94 14.12
N VAL A 84 -4.12 -15.72 13.98
CA VAL A 84 -2.73 -15.33 14.15
C VAL A 84 -2.64 -14.32 15.27
N PRO A 85 -1.99 -14.65 16.39
CA PRO A 85 -1.75 -13.69 17.46
C PRO A 85 -0.63 -12.73 17.04
N LEU A 86 -0.80 -11.45 17.40
CA LEU A 86 0.20 -10.39 17.30
C LEU A 86 0.50 -9.88 18.70
N GLN A 87 1.76 -9.98 19.10
CA GLN A 87 2.24 -9.52 20.40
C GLN A 87 2.49 -8.01 20.37
N PHE A 88 1.88 -7.29 21.32
CA PHE A 88 2.15 -5.86 21.50
C PHE A 88 3.61 -5.61 21.89
N GLY A 89 4.22 -4.58 21.32
CA GLY A 89 5.62 -4.22 21.50
C GLY A 89 6.60 -4.92 20.54
N THR A 90 6.13 -5.90 19.76
CA THR A 90 6.98 -6.60 18.78
C THR A 90 6.38 -6.62 17.39
N GLU A 91 5.09 -6.96 17.26
CA GLU A 91 4.38 -7.09 16.00
C GLU A 91 3.26 -6.05 15.88
N ALA A 92 2.62 -5.73 17.00
CA ALA A 92 1.61 -4.68 17.13
C ALA A 92 2.07 -3.59 18.10
N PHE A 93 1.58 -2.36 17.91
CA PHE A 93 1.95 -1.18 18.70
C PHE A 93 0.74 -0.26 18.83
N ASN A 94 0.48 0.24 20.02
CA ASN A 94 -0.49 1.33 20.19
C ASN A 94 0.24 2.67 20.05
N ILE A 95 -0.17 3.47 19.07
CA ILE A 95 0.41 4.80 18.81
C ILE A 95 -0.77 5.76 18.65
N ASP A 96 -0.84 6.78 19.50
CA ASP A 96 -1.90 7.79 19.49
C ASP A 96 -3.32 7.20 19.45
N ASN A 97 -3.55 6.15 20.26
CA ASN A 97 -4.83 5.44 20.37
C ASN A 97 -5.27 4.69 19.09
N VAL A 98 -4.33 4.41 18.18
CA VAL A 98 -4.51 3.56 17.01
C VAL A 98 -3.60 2.34 17.15
N THR A 99 -4.15 1.14 16.94
CA THR A 99 -3.33 -0.07 16.90
C THR A 99 -2.70 -0.17 15.52
N TYR A 100 -1.38 -0.10 15.47
CA TYR A 100 -0.60 -0.39 14.28
C TYR A 100 -0.02 -1.79 14.39
N ALA A 101 0.15 -2.45 13.26
CA ALA A 101 0.93 -3.69 13.18
C ALA A 101 1.88 -3.65 12.00
N LYS A 102 2.93 -4.48 12.07
CA LYS A 102 3.84 -4.69 10.94
C LYS A 102 3.06 -5.27 9.77
N LEU A 103 3.21 -4.67 8.59
CA LEU A 103 2.52 -5.11 7.38
C LEU A 103 2.76 -6.60 7.10
N GLU A 104 3.99 -7.07 7.26
CA GLU A 104 4.40 -8.45 7.03
C GLU A 104 3.72 -9.42 8.00
N SER A 105 3.52 -9.01 9.26
CA SER A 105 2.83 -9.80 10.28
C SER A 105 1.34 -9.97 10.00
N ILE A 106 0.75 -9.09 9.18
CA ILE A 106 -0.63 -9.24 8.68
C ILE A 106 -0.64 -10.01 7.35
N ALA A 107 0.18 -9.61 6.38
CA ALA A 107 0.06 -10.10 5.01
C ALA A 107 0.47 -11.57 4.87
N THR A 108 1.65 -11.93 5.37
CA THR A 108 2.29 -13.23 5.10
C THR A 108 1.50 -14.42 5.65
N PRO A 109 1.00 -14.41 6.91
CA PRO A 109 0.30 -15.56 7.46
C PRO A 109 -0.98 -15.93 6.71
N PHE A 110 -1.65 -14.94 6.11
CA PHE A 110 -2.89 -15.12 5.36
C PHE A 110 -2.67 -15.29 3.85
N GLY A 111 -1.42 -15.46 3.42
CA GLY A 111 -1.09 -15.68 2.01
C GLY A 111 -1.28 -14.46 1.11
N PHE A 112 -1.29 -13.25 1.68
CA PHE A 112 -1.26 -12.02 0.89
C PHE A 112 0.18 -11.73 0.46
N GLU A 113 0.36 -11.37 -0.81
CA GLU A 113 1.66 -10.98 -1.35
C GLU A 113 1.85 -9.46 -1.22
N ILE A 114 2.98 -9.04 -0.63
CA ILE A 114 3.41 -7.64 -0.66
C ILE A 114 4.20 -7.44 -1.95
N TYR A 115 3.51 -7.09 -3.03
CA TYR A 115 4.10 -6.92 -4.35
C TYR A 115 5.06 -5.73 -4.41
N ARG A 116 4.73 -4.65 -3.69
CA ARG A 116 5.58 -3.46 -3.57
C ARG A 116 5.44 -2.84 -2.19
N ALA A 117 6.56 -2.50 -1.58
CA ALA A 117 6.63 -1.68 -0.36
C ALA A 117 7.78 -0.70 -0.48
N SER A 118 7.45 0.59 -0.56
CA SER A 118 8.38 1.72 -0.73
C SER A 118 7.82 2.95 -0.04
N GLU A 119 8.63 4.00 0.15
CA GLU A 119 8.23 5.22 0.89
C GLU A 119 6.92 5.86 0.38
N SER A 120 6.62 5.75 -0.92
CA SER A 120 5.42 6.34 -1.53
C SER A 120 4.40 5.32 -2.05
N HIS A 121 4.66 4.01 -1.91
CA HIS A 121 3.79 2.98 -2.46
C HIS A 121 3.79 1.68 -1.65
N ILE A 122 2.61 1.21 -1.27
CA ILE A 122 2.37 -0.14 -0.76
C ILE A 122 1.34 -0.81 -1.68
N GLU A 123 1.63 -2.01 -2.15
CA GLU A 123 0.75 -2.81 -2.99
C GLU A 123 0.67 -4.23 -2.44
N ILE A 124 -0.55 -4.63 -2.09
CA ILE A 124 -0.87 -5.95 -1.56
C ILE A 124 -1.74 -6.67 -2.59
N ILE A 125 -1.42 -7.93 -2.86
CA ILE A 125 -2.17 -8.78 -3.80
C ILE A 125 -2.71 -9.97 -3.02
N ARG A 126 -4.00 -10.28 -3.19
CA ARG A 126 -4.56 -11.54 -2.73
C ARG A 126 -4.05 -12.65 -3.63
N SER A 127 -3.35 -13.64 -3.08
CA SER A 127 -2.80 -14.76 -3.88
C SER A 127 -3.88 -15.57 -4.61
N GLU A 128 -5.15 -15.38 -4.27
CA GLU A 128 -6.31 -15.98 -4.95
C GLU A 128 -6.82 -15.17 -6.16
N GLN A 129 -6.22 -14.02 -6.49
CA GLN A 129 -6.64 -13.26 -7.66
C GLN A 129 -6.35 -14.08 -8.93
N LEU A 130 -7.42 -14.68 -9.45
CA LEU A 130 -7.44 -15.34 -10.75
C LEU A 130 -6.75 -14.43 -11.76
N ALA A 131 -5.88 -15.01 -12.59
CA ALA A 131 -5.27 -14.29 -13.69
C ALA A 131 -6.36 -13.52 -14.46
N PRO A 132 -6.11 -12.23 -14.79
CA PRO A 132 -7.13 -11.34 -15.31
C PRO A 132 -7.83 -11.98 -16.51
N GLN A 133 -9.15 -11.90 -16.54
CA GLN A 133 -9.91 -12.41 -17.67
C GLN A 133 -9.71 -11.45 -18.85
N PHE A 134 -9.01 -11.94 -19.87
CA PHE A 134 -8.87 -11.24 -21.13
C PHE A 134 -9.06 -12.19 -22.30
N THR A 135 -9.41 -11.60 -23.44
CA THR A 135 -9.51 -12.27 -24.73
C THR A 135 -8.58 -11.56 -25.69
N LEU A 136 -7.75 -12.33 -26.39
CA LEU A 136 -6.89 -11.83 -27.46
C LEU A 136 -7.17 -12.65 -28.73
N PRO A 137 -7.11 -12.05 -29.92
CA PRO A 137 -7.06 -12.83 -31.15
C PRO A 137 -5.74 -13.61 -31.22
N ASP A 138 -5.78 -14.82 -31.78
CA ASP A 138 -4.57 -15.49 -32.26
C ASP A 138 -4.16 -14.95 -33.65
N LEU A 139 -3.19 -15.61 -34.29
CA LEU A 139 -2.69 -15.20 -35.61
C LEU A 139 -3.70 -15.37 -36.74
N ASP A 140 -4.78 -16.13 -36.51
CA ASP A 140 -5.86 -16.38 -37.47
C ASP A 140 -7.13 -15.59 -37.09
N ASP A 141 -6.99 -14.50 -36.31
CA ASP A 141 -8.07 -13.69 -35.76
C ASP A 141 -9.09 -14.46 -34.91
N THR A 142 -8.74 -15.67 -34.46
CA THR A 142 -9.63 -16.48 -33.63
C THR A 142 -9.54 -16.01 -32.18
N PRO A 143 -10.66 -15.69 -31.52
CA PRO A 143 -10.64 -15.30 -30.11
C PRO A 143 -10.10 -16.45 -29.22
N LYS A 144 -9.10 -16.15 -28.39
CA LYS A 144 -8.59 -17.03 -27.34
C LYS A 144 -8.81 -16.38 -25.98
N HIS A 145 -9.37 -17.14 -25.04
CA HIS A 145 -9.56 -16.69 -23.68
C HIS A 145 -8.42 -17.21 -22.80
N LEU A 146 -7.93 -16.41 -21.86
CA LEU A 146 -6.90 -16.87 -20.92
C LEU A 146 -7.36 -18.12 -20.13
N GLN A 147 -8.65 -18.21 -19.82
CA GLN A 147 -9.24 -19.35 -19.11
C GLN A 147 -9.10 -20.69 -19.86
N ASP A 148 -8.94 -20.67 -21.19
CA ASP A 148 -8.76 -21.89 -22.00
C ASP A 148 -7.45 -22.64 -21.64
N PHE A 149 -6.54 -21.95 -20.95
CA PHE A 149 -5.25 -22.47 -20.48
C PHE A 149 -5.26 -22.85 -18.99
N ARG A 150 -6.41 -22.81 -18.32
CA ARG A 150 -6.53 -23.20 -16.90
C ARG A 150 -6.03 -24.63 -16.67
N GLY A 151 -5.33 -24.84 -15.56
CA GLY A 151 -4.73 -26.13 -15.21
C GLY A 151 -3.40 -26.43 -15.90
N LYS A 152 -2.90 -25.51 -16.75
CA LYS A 152 -1.58 -25.61 -17.39
C LYS A 152 -0.65 -24.53 -16.84
N LYS A 153 0.64 -24.87 -16.68
CA LYS A 153 1.68 -23.86 -16.46
C LYS A 153 1.79 -23.01 -17.72
N THR A 154 1.36 -21.77 -17.65
CA THR A 154 1.22 -20.88 -18.81
C THR A 154 2.13 -19.67 -18.62
N LEU A 155 3.05 -19.45 -19.56
CA LEU A 155 3.88 -18.26 -19.61
C LEU A 155 3.26 -17.29 -20.62
N LEU A 156 2.90 -16.10 -20.15
CA LEU A 156 2.47 -15.01 -21.03
C LEU A 156 3.70 -14.19 -21.43
N TYR A 157 3.92 -14.06 -22.73
CA TYR A 157 5.01 -13.26 -23.31
C TYR A 157 4.39 -12.19 -24.22
N ILE A 158 4.62 -10.93 -23.87
CA ILE A 158 4.08 -9.76 -24.58
C ILE A 158 5.22 -9.10 -25.33
N TRP A 159 5.08 -8.91 -26.65
CA TRP A 159 6.06 -8.23 -27.48
C TRP A 159 5.40 -7.21 -28.42
N GLY A 160 6.19 -6.27 -28.92
CA GLY A 160 5.81 -5.35 -30.00
C GLY A 160 7.02 -5.07 -30.89
N SER A 161 6.82 -5.10 -32.21
CA SER A 161 7.81 -4.68 -33.20
C SER A 161 7.40 -3.30 -33.73
N TRP A 162 8.02 -2.26 -33.19
CA TRP A 162 7.90 -0.89 -33.70
C TRP A 162 8.85 -0.66 -34.87
#